data_AF-A0A075R7Y8-F1
#
_entry.id   AF-A0A075R7Y8-F1
#
_cell.length_a   1.000
_cell.length_b   1.000
_cell.length_c   1.000
_cell.angle_alpha   90.00
_cell.angle_beta   90.00
_cell.angle_gamma   90.00
#
_symmetry.space_group_name_H-M   'P 1'
#
loop_
_entity.id
_entity.type
_entity.pdbx_description
1 polymer ?
#
loop_
_entity_poly.entity_id
_entity_poly.type
_entity_poly.pdbx_seq_one_letter_code
_entity_poly.pdbx_strand_id
1 'polypeptide(L)' 'MVEDELAEFCYRISGSRQYDYALTISWWKETKEGRGVIESAWGWVDRFDSTFKQIKLKNDEDFWWIPVEDVISVEA' A
#
# COMPACT_ATOMS: atom_id res chain seq x y z
N MET A 1 15.50 -3.68 14.06
CA MET A 1 14.42 -4.70 14.13
C MET A 1 13.12 -4.26 13.45
N VAL A 2 12.83 -2.96 13.31
CA VAL A 2 11.64 -2.46 12.55
C VAL A 2 11.88 -2.42 11.03
N GLU A 3 13.13 -2.58 10.61
CA GLU A 3 13.55 -2.53 9.19
C GLU A 3 13.31 -3.85 8.43
N ASP A 4 13.24 -4.99 9.13
CA ASP A 4 13.13 -6.32 8.51
C ASP A 4 11.73 -6.57 7.92
N GLU A 5 10.66 -6.20 8.63
CA GLU A 5 9.28 -6.35 8.14
C GLU A 5 8.98 -5.40 6.97
N LEU A 6 9.55 -4.19 6.99
CA LEU A 6 9.42 -3.22 5.91
C LEU A 6 10.21 -3.65 4.67
N ALA A 7 11.35 -4.31 4.86
CA ALA A 7 12.17 -4.83 3.76
C ALA A 7 11.46 -5.97 3.02
N GLU A 8 10.74 -6.84 3.73
CA GLU A 8 9.96 -7.92 3.10
C GLU A 8 8.77 -7.35 2.31
N PHE A 9 8.07 -6.35 2.85
CA PHE A 9 7.03 -5.61 2.15
C PHE A 9 7.57 -4.89 0.91
N CYS A 10 8.73 -4.25 1.03
CA CYS A 10 9.41 -3.54 -0.06
C CYS A 10 9.91 -4.52 -1.14
N TYR A 11 10.33 -5.73 -0.77
CA TYR A 11 10.73 -6.78 -1.71
C TYR A 11 9.52 -7.31 -2.49
N ARG A 12 8.35 -7.49 -1.85
CA ARG A 12 7.10 -7.88 -2.52
C ARG A 12 6.59 -6.79 -3.47
N ILE A 13 6.57 -5.53 -3.02
CA ILE A 13 6.16 -4.38 -3.83
C ILE A 13 7.18 -4.08 -4.97
N SER A 14 8.48 -4.24 -4.73
CA SER A 14 9.52 -4.14 -5.77
C SER A 14 9.44 -5.28 -6.78
N GLY A 15 8.96 -6.45 -6.37
CA GLY A 15 8.60 -7.54 -7.28
C GLY A 15 7.49 -7.12 -8.25
N SER A 16 6.47 -6.39 -7.76
CA SER A 16 5.35 -5.93 -8.58
C SER A 16 5.69 -4.81 -9.57
N ARG A 17 6.71 -3.98 -9.29
CA ARG A 17 7.26 -3.02 -10.29
C ARG A 17 7.76 -3.70 -11.56
N GLN A 18 8.02 -5.01 -11.54
CA GLN A 18 8.48 -5.77 -12.71
C GLN A 18 7.34 -6.45 -13.49
N TYR A 19 6.11 -6.50 -12.97
CA TYR A 19 5.04 -7.33 -13.55
C TYR A 19 3.86 -6.58 -14.20
N ASP A 20 3.85 -5.24 -14.22
CA ASP A 20 2.77 -4.45 -14.84
C ASP A 20 1.36 -4.85 -14.34
N TYR A 21 1.28 -5.42 -13.12
CA TYR A 21 0.04 -5.92 -12.54
C TYR A 21 -0.55 -4.90 -11.58
N ALA A 22 -1.86 -4.70 -11.69
CA ALA A 22 -2.61 -3.95 -10.70
C ALA A 22 -2.69 -4.78 -9.41
N LEU A 23 -2.17 -4.23 -8.32
CA LEU A 23 -2.26 -4.81 -6.98
C LEU A 23 -3.49 -4.27 -6.29
N THR A 24 -4.23 -5.13 -5.58
CA THR A 24 -5.28 -4.73 -4.66
C THR A 24 -4.70 -4.54 -3.28
N ILE A 25 -4.59 -3.29 -2.83
CA ILE A 25 -4.14 -2.94 -1.48
C ILE A 25 -5.37 -2.66 -0.62
N SER A 26 -5.44 -3.32 0.53
CA SER A 26 -6.41 -3.04 1.57
C SER A 26 -5.71 -2.38 2.74
N TRP A 27 -6.20 -1.22 3.18
CA TRP A 27 -5.66 -0.47 4.31
C TRP A 27 -6.74 -0.05 5.29
N TRP A 28 -6.35 0.05 6.54
CA TRP A 28 -7.17 0.56 7.61
C TRP A 28 -7.23 2.07 7.53
N LYS A 29 -8.41 2.62 7.78
CA LYS A 29 -8.60 4.06 7.87
C LYS A 29 -9.47 4.34 9.06
N GLU A 30 -8.93 5.10 10.01
CA GLU A 30 -9.71 5.54 11.16
C GLU A 30 -10.84 6.46 10.70
N THR A 31 -12.08 6.10 11.04
CA THR A 31 -13.23 7.00 10.89
C THR A 31 -13.52 7.65 12.23
N LYS A 32 -14.11 8.86 12.20
CA LYS A 32 -14.61 9.50 13.43
C LYS A 32 -15.59 8.56 14.14
N GLU A 33 -15.46 8.48 15.46
CA GLU A 33 -16.14 7.55 16.40
C GLU A 33 -15.33 6.30 16.82
N GLY A 34 -14.02 6.23 16.53
CA GLY A 34 -13.18 5.11 17.00
C GLY A 34 -13.49 3.78 16.31
N ARG A 35 -14.17 3.85 15.16
CA ARG A 35 -14.35 2.74 14.22
C ARG A 35 -13.43 3.01 13.05
N GLY A 36 -12.53 2.10 12.74
CA GLY A 36 -11.85 2.13 11.45
C GLY A 36 -12.60 1.29 10.43
N VAL A 37 -12.49 1.71 9.17
CA VAL A 37 -12.93 0.95 8.02
C VAL A 37 -11.71 0.41 7.29
N ILE A 38 -11.84 -0.76 6.70
CA ILE A 38 -10.85 -1.25 5.75
C ILE A 38 -11.29 -0.70 4.39
N GLU A 39 -10.49 0.19 3.82
CA GLU A 39 -10.63 0.58 2.42
C GLU A 39 -9.75 -0.34 1.58
N SER A 40 -10.22 -0.67 0.38
CA SER A 40 -9.47 -1.46 -0.58
C SER A 40 -9.50 -0.79 -1.94
N ALA A 41 -8.34 -0.66 -2.56
CA ALA A 41 -8.19 -0.14 -3.92
C ALA A 41 -7.21 -0.99 -4.71
N TRP A 42 -7.54 -1.20 -5.98
CA TRP A 42 -6.65 -1.80 -6.95
C TRP A 42 -5.84 -0.72 -7.64
N GLY A 43 -4.61 -1.02 -8.08
CA GLY A 43 -3.83 -0.13 -8.93
C GLY A 43 -2.36 -0.48 -9.00
N TRP A 44 -1.60 0.33 -9.72
CA TRP A 44 -0.16 0.14 -9.91
C TRP A 44 0.61 0.95 -8.87
N VAL A 45 1.60 0.32 -8.24
CA VAL A 45 2.47 1.03 -7.31
C VAL A 45 3.44 1.91 -8.11
N ASP A 46 3.14 3.21 -8.14
CA ASP A 46 3.93 4.22 -8.83
C ASP A 46 5.22 4.50 -8.06
N ARG A 47 5.09 4.69 -6.74
CA ARG A 47 6.20 5.04 -5.86
C ARG A 47 6.02 4.47 -4.45
N PHE A 48 7.15 4.16 -3.83
CA PHE A 48 7.24 3.86 -2.41
C PHE A 48 8.10 4.93 -1.74
N ASP A 49 7.52 5.63 -0.77
CA ASP A 49 8.22 6.57 0.08
C ASP A 49 8.63 5.85 1.35
N SER A 50 9.88 5.34 1.39
CA SER A 50 10.44 4.61 2.53
C SER A 50 10.63 5.47 3.76
N THR A 51 10.88 6.78 3.60
CA THR A 51 11.03 7.73 4.71
C THR A 51 9.74 7.93 5.50
N PHE A 52 8.62 8.00 4.80
CA PHE A 52 7.30 8.17 5.41
C PHE A 52 6.50 6.86 5.48
N LYS A 53 7.10 5.75 5.02
CA LYS A 53 6.47 4.43 4.89
C LYS A 53 5.09 4.52 4.23
N GLN A 54 5.01 5.09 3.04
CA GLN A 54 3.75 5.19 2.30
C GLN A 54 3.92 4.73 0.86
N ILE A 55 2.89 4.06 0.36
CA ILE A 55 2.79 3.56 -1.01
C ILE A 55 1.90 4.53 -1.79
N LYS A 56 2.40 4.98 -2.94
CA LYS A 56 1.60 5.67 -3.93
C LYS A 56 1.02 4.64 -4.90
N LEU A 57 -0.24 4.30 -4.71
CA LEU A 57 -1.01 3.48 -5.62
C LEU A 57 -1.67 4.40 -6.64
N LYS A 58 -1.51 4.14 -7.94
CA LYS A 58 -2.21 4.88 -9.00
C LYS A 58 -3.04 3.91 -9.84
N ASN A 59 -4.24 4.34 -10.20
CA ASN A 59 -5.04 3.78 -11.29
C ASN A 59 -4.97 4.68 -12.51
N ASP A 60 -5.66 4.27 -13.58
CA ASP A 60 -5.77 5.05 -14.81
C ASP A 60 -6.39 6.44 -14.56
N GLU A 61 -7.31 6.51 -13.60
CA GLU A 61 -8.11 7.70 -13.31
C GLU A 61 -7.78 8.37 -11.95
N ASP A 62 -7.20 7.63 -11.00
CA ASP A 62 -7.10 8.07 -9.60
C ASP A 62 -5.79 7.66 -8.93
N PHE A 63 -5.46 8.26 -7.77
CA PHE A 63 -4.30 7.84 -6.98
C PHE A 63 -4.54 7.94 -5.48
N TRP A 64 -3.96 6.99 -4.74
CA TRP A 64 -4.05 6.89 -3.29
C TRP A 64 -2.66 6.86 -2.67
N TRP A 65 -2.50 7.66 -1.62
CA TRP A 65 -1.34 7.60 -0.73
C TRP A 65 -1.72 6.77 0.48
N ILE A 66 -1.18 5.56 0.55
CA ILE A 66 -1.53 4.57 1.56
C ILE A 66 -0.35 4.42 2.51
N PRO A 67 -0.46 4.82 3.78
CA PRO A 67 0.54 4.53 4.79
C PRO A 67 0.67 3.02 4.97
N VAL A 68 1.89 2.50 4.90
CA VAL A 68 2.22 1.07 5.06
C VAL A 68 1.84 0.58 6.44
N GLU A 69 1.88 1.46 7.44
CA GLU A 69 1.47 1.15 8.82
C GLU A 69 -0.03 0.82 8.90
N ASP A 70 -0.84 1.38 8.00
CA ASP A 70 -2.26 1.10 7.88
C ASP A 70 -2.56 -0.04 6.89
N VAL A 71 -1.59 -0.51 6.10
CA VAL A 71 -1.83 -1.61 5.15
C VAL A 71 -2.15 -2.90 5.91
N ILE A 72 -3.33 -3.43 5.66
CA ILE A 72 -3.81 -4.69 6.24
C ILE A 72 -3.41 -5.88 5.36
N SER A 73 -3.57 -5.74 4.04
CA SER A 73 -3.27 -6.80 3.08
C SER A 73 -2.97 -6.25 1.70
N VAL A 74 -2.12 -6.96 0.95
CA VAL A 74 -1.83 -6.69 -0.47
C VAL A 74 -2.03 -7.99 -1.24
N GLU A 75 -2.96 -7.96 -2.18
CA GLU A 75 -3.28 -9.04 -3.10
C GLU A 75 -2.88 -8.66 -4.53
N ALA A 76 -2.48 -9.67 -5.33
CA ALA A 76 -2.03 -9.52 -6.70
C ALA A 76 -2.97 -10.23 -7.67
#